data_AF-A0A660WD17-F1
#
_entry.id   AF-A0A660WD17-F1
#
_cell.length_a   1.000
_cell.length_b   1.000
_cell.length_c   1.000
_cell.angle_alpha   90.00
_cell.angle_beta   90.00
_cell.angle_gamma   90.00
#
_symmetry.space_group_name_H-M   'P 1'
#
loop_
_entity.id
_entity.type
_entity.pdbx_description
1 polymer ?
#
loop_
_entity_poly.entity_id
_entity_poly.type
_entity_poly.pdbx_seq_one_letter_code
_entity_poly.pdbx_strand_id
1 'polypeptide(L)'
;MKNYRITTLIIVAVVACVSTVSAGATEQEALKDWGNLERAYKDMKKDIEPVVPSYAPNIIGSDYTKILAVLDNYEKLMKPKFQKQLDEFSQKYGKTASEINETMKTTVKDGEHPSTSAGDIYERLKKFMDNVQQARINKSRTLVQDAQSIQRTIDSFESQANEKNYDKLKQTLGFAIKFNPENKTAKDMLAKVDKQRADKLAAINKRIDETKWPGNYKNFAGPGDSEALAAVALAYLRNDEGWGGNKKNTEHCLAVAIRGNWGSHKKNILGQTVQWYLPIYLAVYKDTDEESVARVFELSVLTREGPGEKKAPPFAGVTVGNIWKIRRKNVPGGGGGADSQTVASDGQSGFTGMVFRLALAFGNIIAGLLAAAPLIRRKVPKLNSVYEKITPLSNMIGVVVLAIGVITLLIAVFQLFLLRFVIFANIVPQLTAIAVGFFLGKELLFKKSHISGKAGEAVEKTQEFLKKYDDKMKQLERYQIPLGFVCLVVGLIHLFLAPLPLF
;
A
#
# COMPACT_ATOMS: atom_id res chain seq x y z
N MET A 1 40.20 -62.93 -50.57
CA MET A 1 39.46 -62.92 -49.28
C MET A 1 39.08 -61.47 -49.01
N LYS A 2 37.82 -60.99 -48.99
CA LYS A 2 36.48 -61.59 -48.93
C LYS A 2 35.61 -61.03 -50.06
N ASN A 3 34.63 -61.84 -50.45
CA ASN A 3 33.81 -61.74 -51.65
C ASN A 3 32.62 -60.77 -51.55
N TYR A 4 32.24 -60.29 -52.73
CA TYR A 4 30.95 -59.74 -53.17
C TYR A 4 29.69 -60.31 -52.50
N ARG A 5 28.67 -59.45 -52.34
CA ARG A 5 27.31 -59.68 -52.91
C ARG A 5 26.43 -58.42 -52.83
N ILE A 6 26.37 -57.75 -53.98
CA ILE A 6 25.25 -56.91 -54.42
C ILE A 6 24.08 -57.86 -54.69
N THR A 7 22.95 -57.69 -54.01
CA THR A 7 21.70 -58.36 -54.37
C THR A 7 20.61 -57.32 -54.54
N THR A 8 20.53 -56.82 -55.76
CA THR A 8 19.38 -56.14 -56.35
C THR A 8 18.21 -57.12 -56.38
N LEU A 9 17.17 -56.89 -55.57
CA LEU A 9 15.89 -57.60 -55.70
C LEU A 9 14.91 -56.68 -56.43
N ILE A 10 14.80 -56.89 -57.75
CA ILE A 10 13.73 -56.37 -58.58
C ILE A 10 12.46 -57.16 -58.21
N ILE A 11 11.55 -56.55 -57.46
CA ILE A 11 10.17 -57.00 -57.35
C ILE A 11 9.39 -56.26 -58.45
N VAL A 12 9.17 -56.94 -59.59
CA VAL A 12 8.13 -56.57 -60.53
C VAL A 12 6.80 -56.92 -59.86
N ALA A 13 6.25 -55.97 -59.11
CA ALA A 13 4.86 -56.02 -58.71
C ALA A 13 4.03 -55.57 -59.93
N VAL A 14 3.35 -56.53 -60.54
CA VAL A 14 2.22 -56.27 -61.44
C VAL A 14 1.20 -55.49 -60.63
N VAL A 15 1.21 -54.15 -60.74
CA VAL A 15 0.10 -53.31 -60.31
C VAL A 15 -1.01 -53.58 -61.31
N ALA A 16 -1.81 -54.62 -61.01
CA ALA A 16 -3.12 -54.73 -61.58
C ALA A 16 -3.88 -53.47 -61.13
N CYS A 17 -4.00 -52.50 -62.03
CA CYS A 17 -5.02 -51.47 -61.97
C CYS A 17 -6.38 -52.18 -62.02
N VAL A 18 -6.80 -52.72 -60.88
CA VAL A 18 -8.22 -52.83 -60.57
C VAL A 18 -8.64 -51.39 -60.35
N SER A 19 -8.97 -50.71 -61.44
CA SER A 19 -9.90 -49.59 -61.38
C SER A 19 -11.18 -50.19 -60.81
N THR A 20 -11.31 -50.16 -59.48
CA THR A 20 -12.58 -50.29 -58.82
C THR A 20 -13.43 -49.20 -59.43
N VAL A 21 -14.24 -49.58 -60.42
CA VAL A 21 -15.39 -48.80 -60.85
C VAL A 21 -16.22 -48.71 -59.58
N SER A 22 -16.06 -47.61 -58.83
CA SER A 22 -16.96 -47.29 -57.75
C SER A 22 -18.34 -47.26 -58.40
N ALA A 23 -19.20 -48.20 -58.06
CA ALA A 23 -20.61 -48.12 -58.42
C ALA A 23 -21.05 -46.70 -58.02
N GLY A 24 -21.43 -45.88 -59.01
CA GLY A 24 -21.79 -44.50 -58.78
C GLY A 24 -22.84 -44.43 -57.68
N ALA A 25 -22.69 -43.49 -56.75
CA ALA A 25 -23.65 -43.32 -55.67
C ALA A 25 -25.06 -43.15 -56.26
N THR A 26 -26.06 -43.78 -55.65
CA THR A 26 -27.45 -43.59 -56.06
C THR A 26 -27.91 -42.16 -55.78
N GLU A 27 -28.93 -41.67 -56.51
CA GLU A 27 -29.53 -40.35 -56.28
C GLU A 27 -29.90 -40.13 -54.80
N GLN A 28 -30.50 -41.14 -54.16
CA GLN A 28 -30.90 -41.09 -52.74
C GLN A 28 -29.70 -41.03 -51.78
N GLU A 29 -28.62 -41.75 -52.08
CA GLU A 29 -27.38 -41.68 -51.30
C GLU A 29 -26.69 -40.32 -51.45
N ALA A 30 -26.64 -39.78 -52.67
CA ALA A 30 -26.08 -38.45 -52.94
C ALA A 30 -26.83 -37.34 -52.19
N LEU A 31 -28.17 -37.36 -52.21
CA LEU A 31 -29.01 -36.44 -51.45
C LEU A 31 -28.79 -36.54 -49.94
N LYS A 32 -28.71 -37.77 -49.41
CA LYS A 32 -28.45 -38.02 -48.00
C LYS A 32 -27.07 -37.51 -47.58
N ASP A 33 -26.04 -37.79 -48.36
CA ASP A 33 -24.67 -37.37 -48.08
C ASP A 33 -24.54 -35.84 -48.14
N TRP A 34 -25.17 -35.19 -49.12
CA TRP A 34 -25.25 -33.72 -49.21
C TRP A 34 -25.96 -33.12 -47.99
N GLY A 35 -27.13 -33.64 -47.62
CA GLY A 35 -27.85 -33.18 -46.42
C GLY A 35 -27.05 -33.37 -45.12
N ASN A 36 -26.25 -34.43 -45.03
CA ASN A 36 -25.35 -34.65 -43.89
C ASN A 36 -24.21 -33.63 -43.86
N LEU A 37 -23.66 -33.26 -45.02
CA LEU A 37 -22.61 -32.23 -45.13
C LEU A 37 -23.15 -30.85 -44.75
N GLU A 38 -24.36 -30.51 -45.19
CA GLU A 38 -25.03 -29.25 -44.80
C GLU A 38 -25.28 -29.21 -43.28
N ARG A 39 -25.74 -30.32 -42.70
CA ARG A 39 -25.93 -30.43 -41.24
C ARG A 39 -24.61 -30.26 -40.50
N ALA A 40 -23.53 -30.88 -40.98
CA ALA A 40 -22.20 -30.73 -40.38
C ALA A 40 -21.73 -29.26 -40.38
N TYR A 41 -21.92 -28.56 -41.49
CA TYR A 41 -21.62 -27.12 -41.55
C TYR A 41 -22.49 -26.29 -40.61
N LYS A 42 -23.79 -26.57 -40.51
CA LYS A 42 -24.71 -25.90 -39.57
C LYS A 42 -24.34 -26.16 -38.11
N ASP A 43 -24.01 -27.40 -37.77
CA ASP A 43 -23.55 -27.79 -36.42
C ASP A 43 -22.25 -27.04 -36.07
N MET A 44 -21.28 -27.02 -36.98
CA MET A 44 -20.04 -26.28 -36.78
C MET A 44 -20.29 -24.78 -36.59
N LYS A 45 -21.18 -24.19 -37.41
CA LYS A 45 -21.58 -22.79 -37.27
C LYS A 45 -22.21 -22.50 -35.91
N LYS A 46 -23.14 -23.35 -35.46
CA LYS A 46 -23.81 -23.17 -34.17
C LYS A 46 -22.83 -23.23 -33.00
N ASP A 47 -21.93 -24.20 -33.00
CA ASP A 47 -21.12 -24.51 -31.81
C ASP A 47 -19.78 -23.76 -31.78
N ILE A 48 -19.22 -23.41 -32.96
CA ILE A 48 -17.87 -22.84 -33.09
C ILE A 48 -17.89 -21.37 -33.49
N GLU A 49 -18.85 -20.92 -34.30
CA GLU A 49 -18.90 -19.52 -34.76
C GLU A 49 -18.92 -18.47 -33.63
N PRO A 50 -19.53 -18.73 -32.46
CA PRO A 50 -19.45 -17.82 -31.32
C PRO A 50 -18.02 -17.53 -30.83
N VAL A 51 -17.06 -18.41 -31.11
CA VAL A 51 -15.66 -18.26 -30.67
C VAL A 51 -14.67 -18.07 -31.82
N VAL A 52 -14.94 -18.64 -33.00
CA VAL A 52 -14.12 -18.48 -34.22
C VAL A 52 -15.07 -18.24 -35.40
N PRO A 53 -15.05 -17.07 -36.06
CA PRO A 53 -15.94 -16.80 -37.16
C PRO A 53 -15.60 -17.66 -38.38
N SER A 54 -16.63 -18.13 -39.09
CA SER A 54 -16.46 -18.95 -40.30
C SER A 54 -15.67 -18.27 -41.42
N TYR A 55 -15.67 -16.93 -41.44
CA TYR A 55 -15.04 -16.13 -42.49
C TYR A 55 -13.61 -15.65 -42.15
N ALA A 56 -13.12 -15.80 -40.91
CA ALA A 56 -11.81 -15.31 -40.52
C ALA A 56 -11.13 -16.16 -39.42
N PRO A 57 -9.81 -16.39 -39.49
CA PRO A 57 -9.06 -17.17 -38.50
C PRO A 57 -8.69 -16.33 -37.27
N ASN A 58 -9.70 -15.90 -36.49
CA ASN A 58 -9.54 -15.12 -35.28
C ASN A 58 -10.38 -15.68 -34.11
N ILE A 59 -9.93 -15.48 -32.88
CA ILE A 59 -10.66 -15.85 -31.67
C ILE A 59 -11.41 -14.65 -31.12
N ILE A 60 -12.72 -14.80 -30.91
CA ILE A 60 -13.61 -13.79 -30.33
C ILE A 60 -13.74 -14.03 -28.82
N GLY A 61 -13.67 -12.95 -28.03
CA GLY A 61 -13.86 -12.97 -26.58
C GLY A 61 -12.55 -12.97 -25.77
N SER A 62 -12.71 -12.77 -24.46
CA SER A 62 -11.61 -12.62 -23.49
C SER A 62 -11.57 -13.72 -22.41
N ASP A 63 -12.62 -14.51 -22.26
CA ASP A 63 -12.68 -15.65 -21.33
C ASP A 63 -12.00 -16.87 -21.97
N TYR A 64 -10.66 -16.88 -21.94
CA TYR A 64 -9.87 -17.90 -22.60
C TYR A 64 -10.10 -19.31 -22.06
N THR A 65 -10.54 -19.47 -20.81
CA THR A 65 -10.87 -20.78 -20.25
C THR A 65 -12.10 -21.36 -20.95
N LYS A 66 -13.18 -20.57 -21.10
CA LYS A 66 -14.39 -21.02 -21.81
C LYS A 66 -14.10 -21.26 -23.29
N ILE A 67 -13.36 -20.35 -23.93
CA ILE A 67 -12.99 -20.50 -25.34
C ILE A 67 -12.19 -21.80 -25.55
N LEU A 68 -11.16 -22.05 -24.73
CA LEU A 68 -10.38 -23.28 -24.84
C LEU A 68 -11.23 -24.52 -24.63
N ALA A 69 -12.22 -24.50 -23.72
CA ALA A 69 -13.13 -25.64 -23.54
C ALA A 69 -13.95 -25.93 -24.81
N VAL A 70 -14.46 -24.90 -25.50
CA VAL A 70 -15.15 -25.05 -26.79
C VAL A 70 -14.21 -25.62 -27.85
N LEU A 71 -12.99 -25.09 -27.96
CA LEU A 71 -12.02 -25.53 -28.95
C LEU A 71 -11.47 -26.94 -28.67
N ASP A 72 -11.36 -27.34 -27.41
CA ASP A 72 -10.95 -28.69 -27.02
C ASP A 72 -12.06 -29.71 -27.29
N ASN A 73 -13.33 -29.33 -27.08
CA ASN A 73 -14.49 -30.13 -27.47
C ASN A 73 -14.53 -30.32 -28.99
N TYR A 74 -14.29 -29.25 -29.75
CA TYR A 74 -14.15 -29.30 -31.20
C TYR A 74 -13.07 -30.29 -31.62
N GLU A 75 -11.85 -30.15 -31.09
CA GLU A 75 -10.71 -30.97 -31.49
C GLU A 75 -10.92 -32.46 -31.19
N LYS A 76 -11.54 -32.77 -30.04
CA LYS A 76 -11.74 -34.16 -29.58
C LYS A 76 -12.94 -34.85 -30.23
N LEU A 77 -14.05 -34.15 -30.39
CA LEU A 77 -15.33 -34.78 -30.77
C LEU A 77 -15.77 -34.41 -32.18
N MET A 78 -15.67 -33.13 -32.55
CA MET A 78 -16.27 -32.63 -33.79
C MET A 78 -15.33 -32.77 -34.99
N LYS A 79 -14.06 -32.40 -34.83
CA LYS A 79 -13.07 -32.42 -35.90
C LYS A 79 -12.89 -33.80 -36.53
N PRO A 80 -12.75 -34.92 -35.78
CA PRO A 80 -12.62 -36.24 -36.39
C PRO A 80 -13.89 -36.64 -37.18
N LYS A 81 -15.07 -36.29 -36.67
CA LYS A 81 -16.35 -36.53 -37.34
C LYS A 81 -16.43 -35.77 -38.66
N PHE A 82 -16.13 -34.46 -38.65
CA PHE A 82 -16.17 -33.62 -39.84
C PHE A 82 -15.09 -34.00 -40.86
N GLN A 83 -13.88 -34.32 -40.40
CA GLN A 83 -12.81 -34.80 -41.29
C GLN A 83 -13.22 -36.08 -42.00
N LYS A 84 -13.76 -37.06 -41.26
CA LYS A 84 -14.28 -38.30 -41.84
C LYS A 84 -15.37 -38.03 -42.87
N GLN A 85 -16.31 -37.14 -42.56
CA GLN A 85 -17.38 -36.76 -43.50
C GLN A 85 -16.81 -36.10 -44.77
N LEU A 86 -15.85 -35.18 -44.65
CA LEU A 86 -15.19 -34.56 -45.80
C LEU A 86 -14.41 -35.60 -46.63
N ASP A 87 -13.68 -36.50 -45.98
CA ASP A 87 -12.89 -37.53 -46.65
C ASP A 87 -13.79 -38.49 -47.44
N GLU A 88 -14.82 -39.05 -46.79
CA GLU A 88 -15.80 -39.94 -47.43
C GLU A 88 -16.55 -39.25 -48.58
N PHE A 89 -16.95 -38.00 -48.38
CA PHE A 89 -17.63 -37.21 -49.40
C PHE A 89 -16.71 -36.95 -50.60
N SER A 90 -15.45 -36.58 -50.34
CA SER A 90 -14.50 -36.28 -51.40
C SER A 90 -14.07 -37.51 -52.21
N GLN A 91 -14.04 -38.68 -51.58
CA GLN A 91 -13.76 -39.95 -52.26
C GLN A 91 -14.89 -40.35 -53.21
N LYS A 92 -16.15 -40.05 -52.86
CA LYS A 92 -17.33 -40.40 -53.66
C LYS A 92 -17.63 -39.41 -54.78
N TYR A 93 -17.51 -38.11 -54.50
CA TYR A 93 -18.08 -37.07 -55.36
C TYR A 93 -17.04 -36.13 -55.98
N GLY A 94 -15.76 -36.24 -55.60
CA GLY A 94 -14.68 -35.38 -56.10
C GLY A 94 -13.97 -34.58 -55.02
N LYS A 95 -12.76 -34.10 -55.31
CA LYS A 95 -11.87 -33.45 -54.33
C LYS A 95 -11.96 -31.93 -54.33
N THR A 96 -12.64 -31.35 -55.31
CA THR A 96 -12.83 -29.91 -55.46
C THR A 96 -14.31 -29.56 -55.56
N ALA A 97 -14.68 -28.31 -55.23
CA ALA A 97 -16.06 -27.84 -55.39
C ALA A 97 -16.61 -28.05 -56.82
N SER A 98 -15.78 -27.85 -57.86
CA SER A 98 -16.20 -28.04 -59.25
C SER A 98 -16.54 -29.49 -59.54
N GLU A 99 -15.63 -30.41 -59.20
CA GLU A 99 -15.83 -31.86 -59.39
C GLU A 99 -17.07 -32.37 -58.64
N ILE A 100 -17.25 -31.90 -57.41
CA ILE A 100 -18.41 -32.23 -56.58
C ILE A 100 -19.70 -31.73 -57.24
N ASN A 101 -19.74 -30.47 -57.68
CA ASN A 101 -20.93 -29.89 -58.28
C ASN A 101 -21.28 -30.55 -59.62
N GLU A 102 -20.27 -30.88 -60.44
CA GLU A 102 -20.45 -31.63 -61.68
C GLU A 102 -21.02 -33.02 -61.41
N THR A 103 -20.44 -33.76 -60.47
CA THR A 103 -20.90 -35.10 -60.09
C THR A 103 -22.32 -35.06 -59.51
N MET A 104 -22.63 -34.06 -58.68
CA MET A 104 -23.97 -33.91 -58.10
C MET A 104 -25.01 -33.57 -59.16
N LYS A 105 -24.68 -32.72 -60.14
CA LYS A 105 -25.58 -32.38 -61.25
C LYS A 105 -25.93 -33.59 -62.12
N THR A 106 -25.01 -34.56 -62.27
CA THR A 106 -25.29 -35.78 -63.03
C THR A 106 -26.03 -36.85 -62.22
N THR A 107 -25.98 -36.78 -60.89
CA THR A 107 -26.49 -37.82 -59.99
C THR A 107 -27.85 -37.47 -59.38
N VAL A 108 -28.13 -36.19 -59.16
CA VAL A 108 -29.33 -35.68 -58.50
C VAL A 108 -30.17 -34.88 -59.50
N LYS A 109 -31.47 -35.14 -59.57
CA LYS A 109 -32.39 -34.38 -60.45
C LYS A 109 -32.55 -32.93 -60.03
N ASP A 110 -32.78 -32.07 -61.02
CA ASP A 110 -33.03 -30.64 -60.82
C ASP A 110 -34.19 -30.40 -59.84
N GLY A 111 -33.97 -29.54 -58.85
CA GLY A 111 -34.99 -29.10 -57.87
C GLY A 111 -35.07 -29.91 -56.58
N GLU A 112 -34.37 -31.05 -56.45
CA GLU A 112 -34.38 -31.88 -55.24
C GLU A 112 -33.17 -31.64 -54.32
N HIS A 113 -32.52 -30.47 -54.39
CA HIS A 113 -31.31 -30.19 -53.62
C HIS A 113 -31.43 -29.03 -52.60
N PRO A 114 -30.58 -29.01 -51.55
CA PRO A 114 -30.43 -27.85 -50.66
C PRO A 114 -30.15 -26.54 -51.42
N SER A 115 -30.43 -25.40 -50.78
CA SER A 115 -30.28 -24.07 -51.41
C SER A 115 -28.83 -23.67 -51.71
N THR A 116 -27.85 -24.34 -51.11
CA THR A 116 -26.41 -24.11 -51.34
C THR A 116 -25.78 -25.33 -52.00
N SER A 117 -24.99 -25.12 -53.05
CA SER A 117 -24.34 -26.22 -53.79
C SER A 117 -23.47 -27.10 -52.89
N ALA A 118 -23.41 -28.41 -53.16
CA ALA A 118 -22.64 -29.36 -52.38
C ALA A 118 -21.15 -28.99 -52.32
N GLY A 119 -20.58 -28.58 -53.45
CA GLY A 119 -19.20 -28.12 -53.54
C GLY A 119 -18.92 -26.89 -52.68
N ASP A 120 -19.86 -25.93 -52.63
CA ASP A 120 -19.71 -24.75 -51.79
C ASP A 120 -19.77 -25.10 -50.30
N ILE A 121 -20.66 -26.00 -49.89
CA ILE A 121 -20.74 -26.44 -48.49
C ILE A 121 -19.46 -27.19 -48.10
N TYR A 122 -18.95 -28.06 -48.98
CA TYR A 122 -17.69 -28.78 -48.80
C TYR A 122 -16.52 -27.82 -48.52
N GLU A 123 -16.31 -26.84 -49.41
CA GLU A 123 -15.23 -25.86 -49.26
C GLU A 123 -15.42 -24.95 -48.05
N ARG A 124 -16.68 -24.55 -47.74
CA ARG A 124 -16.97 -23.74 -46.54
C ARG A 124 -16.66 -24.50 -45.26
N LEU A 125 -17.04 -25.78 -45.16
CA LEU A 125 -16.75 -26.60 -43.99
C LEU A 125 -15.25 -26.79 -43.83
N LYS A 126 -14.54 -27.17 -44.91
CA LYS A 126 -13.09 -27.31 -44.93
C LYS A 126 -12.38 -26.03 -44.51
N LYS A 127 -12.73 -24.90 -45.12
CA LYS A 127 -12.19 -23.57 -44.77
C LYS A 127 -12.47 -23.20 -43.31
N PHE A 128 -13.64 -23.55 -42.78
CA PHE A 128 -13.95 -23.26 -41.39
C PHE A 128 -13.08 -24.11 -40.45
N MET A 129 -12.83 -25.38 -40.75
CA MET A 129 -11.89 -26.22 -39.99
C MET A 129 -10.47 -25.64 -40.00
N ASP A 130 -10.00 -25.20 -41.16
CA ASP A 130 -8.69 -24.53 -41.30
C ASP A 130 -8.64 -23.22 -40.49
N ASN A 131 -9.73 -22.43 -40.52
CA ASN A 131 -9.84 -21.19 -39.76
C ASN A 131 -9.72 -21.44 -38.25
N VAL A 132 -10.29 -22.53 -37.71
CA VAL A 132 -10.17 -22.87 -36.29
C VAL A 132 -8.71 -23.14 -35.91
N GLN A 133 -8.00 -23.93 -36.72
CA GLN A 133 -6.58 -24.21 -36.47
C GLN A 133 -5.73 -22.92 -36.56
N GLN A 134 -5.93 -22.13 -37.60
CA GLN A 134 -5.17 -20.90 -37.80
C GLN A 134 -5.50 -19.84 -36.74
N ALA A 135 -6.75 -19.78 -36.26
CA ALA A 135 -7.17 -18.89 -35.17
C ALA A 135 -6.43 -19.19 -33.86
N ARG A 136 -6.23 -20.47 -33.52
CA ARG A 136 -5.43 -20.89 -32.35
C ARG A 136 -3.98 -20.42 -32.47
N ILE A 137 -3.36 -20.60 -33.64
CA ILE A 137 -1.98 -20.16 -33.91
C ILE A 137 -1.88 -18.63 -33.80
N ASN A 138 -2.80 -17.91 -34.45
CA ASN A 138 -2.82 -16.45 -34.44
C ASN A 138 -3.01 -15.91 -33.01
N LYS A 139 -3.94 -16.47 -32.25
CA LYS A 139 -4.18 -16.03 -30.87
C LYS A 139 -2.97 -16.29 -29.97
N SER A 140 -2.33 -17.45 -30.10
CA SER A 140 -1.08 -17.74 -29.39
C SER A 140 0.00 -16.70 -29.68
N ARG A 141 0.16 -16.29 -30.95
CA ARG A 141 1.11 -15.24 -31.35
C ARG A 141 0.78 -13.88 -30.71
N THR A 142 -0.49 -13.47 -30.74
CA THR A 142 -0.93 -12.23 -30.09
C THR A 142 -0.65 -12.23 -28.59
N LEU A 143 -0.93 -13.35 -27.90
CA LEU A 143 -0.65 -13.46 -26.46
C LEU A 143 0.85 -13.40 -26.15
N VAL A 144 1.72 -13.90 -27.04
CA VAL A 144 3.16 -13.70 -26.91
C VAL A 144 3.55 -12.22 -27.03
N GLN A 145 2.94 -11.47 -27.96
CA GLN A 145 3.18 -10.03 -28.07
C GLN A 145 2.72 -9.27 -26.83
N ASP A 146 1.56 -9.64 -26.28
CA ASP A 146 1.05 -9.08 -25.02
C ASP A 146 2.01 -9.37 -23.86
N ALA A 147 2.49 -10.63 -23.76
CA ALA A 147 3.49 -11.04 -22.78
C ALA A 147 4.79 -10.23 -22.90
N GLN A 148 5.29 -10.00 -24.12
CA GLN A 148 6.46 -9.14 -24.35
C GLN A 148 6.23 -7.70 -23.91
N SER A 149 5.02 -7.16 -24.11
CA SER A 149 4.67 -5.81 -23.65
C SER A 149 4.66 -5.71 -22.11
N ILE A 150 4.10 -6.72 -21.44
CA ILE A 150 4.14 -6.84 -19.98
C ILE A 150 5.59 -6.93 -19.49
N GLN A 151 6.41 -7.78 -20.10
CA GLN A 151 7.83 -7.93 -19.76
C GLN A 151 8.61 -6.62 -19.91
N ARG A 152 8.46 -5.91 -21.04
CA ARG A 152 9.11 -4.60 -21.23
C ARG A 152 8.71 -3.59 -20.16
N THR A 153 7.45 -3.62 -19.74
CA THR A 153 6.94 -2.73 -18.69
C THR A 153 7.57 -3.05 -17.34
N ILE A 154 7.67 -4.34 -16.97
CA ILE A 154 8.38 -4.82 -15.77
C ILE A 154 9.85 -4.40 -15.80
N ASP A 155 10.51 -4.54 -16.96
CA ASP A 155 11.93 -4.25 -17.08
C ASP A 155 12.24 -2.76 -16.97
N SER A 156 11.38 -1.92 -17.56
CA SER A 156 11.56 -0.47 -17.65
C SER A 156 11.16 0.27 -16.37
N PHE A 157 10.20 -0.26 -15.61
CA PHE A 157 9.63 0.41 -14.45
C PHE A 157 9.71 -0.48 -13.20
N GLU A 158 10.57 -0.10 -12.26
CA GLU A 158 10.76 -0.85 -11.00
C GLU A 158 9.45 -1.04 -10.22
N SER A 159 8.54 -0.05 -10.25
CA SER A 159 7.21 -0.15 -9.62
C SER A 159 6.31 -1.23 -10.24
N GLN A 160 6.56 -1.60 -11.49
CA GLN A 160 5.84 -2.64 -12.21
C GLN A 160 6.47 -4.02 -12.03
N ALA A 161 7.69 -4.12 -11.50
CA ALA A 161 8.34 -5.38 -11.14
C ALA A 161 7.78 -5.90 -9.80
N ASN A 162 6.56 -6.43 -9.84
CA ASN A 162 5.84 -6.96 -8.68
C ASN A 162 5.19 -8.32 -9.01
N GLU A 163 4.76 -9.03 -7.97
CA GLU A 163 4.22 -10.39 -8.07
C GLU A 163 3.05 -10.50 -9.04
N LYS A 164 2.10 -9.56 -8.96
CA LYS A 164 0.90 -9.53 -9.80
C LYS A 164 1.24 -9.47 -11.29
N ASN A 165 2.22 -8.65 -11.68
CA ASN A 165 2.60 -8.51 -13.08
C ASN A 165 3.36 -9.73 -13.59
N TYR A 166 4.20 -10.37 -12.76
CA TYR A 166 4.83 -11.65 -13.11
C TYR A 166 3.81 -12.79 -13.23
N ASP A 167 2.82 -12.84 -12.34
CA ASP A 167 1.73 -13.83 -12.43
C ASP A 167 0.89 -13.61 -13.70
N LYS A 168 0.58 -12.36 -14.03
CA LYS A 168 -0.10 -12.00 -15.28
C LYS A 168 0.71 -12.42 -16.51
N LEU A 169 2.02 -12.17 -16.51
CA LEU A 169 2.93 -12.60 -17.56
C LEU A 169 2.89 -14.13 -17.73
N LYS A 170 3.05 -14.87 -16.63
CA LYS A 170 3.02 -16.33 -16.59
C LYS A 170 1.69 -16.89 -17.10
N GLN A 171 0.57 -16.32 -16.66
CA GLN A 171 -0.76 -16.70 -17.09
C GLN A 171 -0.97 -16.45 -18.59
N THR A 172 -0.54 -15.29 -19.10
CA THR A 172 -0.65 -14.94 -20.52
C THR A 172 0.12 -15.93 -21.40
N LEU A 173 1.36 -16.26 -21.01
CA LEU A 173 2.18 -17.27 -21.69
C LEU A 173 1.57 -18.68 -21.58
N GLY A 174 1.01 -19.03 -20.42
CA GLY A 174 0.30 -20.29 -20.22
C GLY A 174 -0.89 -20.45 -21.17
N PHE A 175 -1.68 -19.40 -21.38
CA PHE A 175 -2.74 -19.40 -22.39
C PHE A 175 -2.18 -19.49 -23.80
N ALA A 176 -1.10 -18.77 -24.12
CA ALA A 176 -0.47 -18.85 -25.44
C ALA A 176 -0.07 -20.30 -25.80
N ILE A 177 0.47 -21.05 -24.83
CA ILE A 177 0.84 -22.46 -25.00
C ILE A 177 -0.40 -23.37 -25.12
N LYS A 178 -1.46 -23.12 -24.34
CA LYS A 178 -2.71 -23.90 -24.47
C LYS A 178 -3.38 -23.72 -25.84
N PHE A 179 -3.33 -22.51 -26.41
CA PHE A 179 -3.83 -22.28 -27.77
C PHE A 179 -2.95 -22.98 -28.81
N ASN A 180 -1.62 -22.86 -28.70
CA ASN A 180 -0.66 -23.52 -29.60
C ASN A 180 0.49 -24.16 -28.81
N PRO A 181 0.43 -25.48 -28.56
CA PRO A 181 1.48 -26.20 -27.84
C PRO A 181 2.84 -26.18 -28.53
N GLU A 182 2.93 -25.91 -29.84
CA GLU A 182 4.19 -25.86 -30.58
C GLU A 182 4.87 -24.48 -30.56
N ASN A 183 4.29 -23.49 -29.87
CA ASN A 183 4.86 -22.15 -29.77
C ASN A 183 6.13 -22.14 -28.88
N LYS A 184 7.29 -22.31 -29.52
CA LYS A 184 8.61 -22.29 -28.85
C LYS A 184 8.87 -20.99 -28.09
N THR A 185 8.56 -19.84 -28.68
CA THR A 185 8.76 -18.53 -28.04
C THR A 185 8.00 -18.43 -26.71
N ALA A 186 6.75 -18.89 -26.67
CA ALA A 186 5.96 -18.87 -25.44
C ALA A 186 6.56 -19.78 -24.36
N LYS A 187 7.00 -20.99 -24.74
CA LYS A 187 7.67 -21.94 -23.83
C LYS A 187 8.99 -21.38 -23.29
N ASP A 188 9.83 -20.84 -24.17
CA ASP A 188 11.14 -20.29 -23.81
C ASP A 188 11.03 -19.07 -22.88
N MET A 189 10.04 -18.21 -23.12
CA MET A 189 9.74 -17.10 -22.22
C MET A 189 9.26 -17.64 -20.86
N LEU A 190 8.27 -18.55 -20.86
CA LEU A 190 7.68 -19.09 -19.64
C LEU A 190 8.74 -19.75 -18.74
N ALA A 191 9.67 -20.49 -19.32
CA ALA A 191 10.76 -21.16 -18.60
C ALA A 191 11.71 -20.18 -17.86
N LYS A 192 11.74 -18.91 -18.27
CA LYS A 192 12.63 -17.88 -17.69
C LYS A 192 11.94 -17.00 -16.66
N VAL A 193 10.60 -16.91 -16.68
CA VAL A 193 9.82 -15.97 -15.85
C VAL A 193 10.15 -16.08 -14.37
N ASP A 194 10.18 -17.29 -13.81
CA ASP A 194 10.39 -17.49 -12.37
C ASP A 194 11.80 -17.06 -11.92
N LYS A 195 12.82 -17.32 -12.75
CA LYS A 195 14.19 -16.85 -12.49
C LYS A 195 14.29 -15.34 -12.61
N GLN A 196 13.72 -14.75 -13.67
CA GLN A 196 13.70 -13.28 -13.86
C GLN A 196 13.00 -12.58 -12.70
N ARG A 197 11.88 -13.15 -12.23
CA ARG A 197 11.14 -12.69 -11.04
C ARG A 197 12.05 -12.70 -9.81
N ALA A 198 12.66 -13.83 -9.49
CA ALA A 198 13.55 -13.95 -8.34
C ALA A 198 14.73 -12.96 -8.42
N ASP A 199 15.43 -12.93 -9.54
CA ASP A 199 16.61 -12.07 -9.75
C ASP A 199 16.25 -10.58 -9.64
N LYS A 200 15.16 -10.15 -10.29
CA LYS A 200 14.72 -8.74 -10.28
C LYS A 200 14.25 -8.30 -8.89
N LEU A 201 13.42 -9.11 -8.21
CA LEU A 201 12.92 -8.79 -6.88
C LEU A 201 14.05 -8.80 -5.84
N ALA A 202 15.00 -9.73 -5.94
CA ALA A 202 16.19 -9.75 -5.10
C ALA A 202 17.05 -8.49 -5.30
N ALA A 203 17.26 -8.07 -6.55
CA ALA A 203 18.00 -6.84 -6.87
C ALA A 203 17.31 -5.58 -6.33
N ILE A 204 15.98 -5.49 -6.42
CA ILE A 204 15.19 -4.40 -5.86
C ILE A 204 15.30 -4.40 -4.34
N ASN A 205 15.08 -5.55 -3.69
CA ASN A 205 15.19 -5.66 -2.24
C ASN A 205 16.57 -5.30 -1.72
N LYS A 206 17.63 -5.80 -2.37
CA LYS A 206 19.02 -5.43 -2.06
C LYS A 206 19.22 -3.92 -2.12
N ARG A 207 18.71 -3.25 -3.15
CA ARG A 207 18.78 -1.79 -3.28
C ARG A 207 18.03 -1.09 -2.13
N ILE A 208 16.83 -1.54 -1.80
CA ILE A 208 16.03 -1.00 -0.69
C ILE A 208 16.76 -1.16 0.65
N ASP A 209 17.40 -2.32 0.87
CA ASP A 209 18.19 -2.63 2.06
C ASP A 209 19.42 -1.74 2.20
N GLU A 210 20.14 -1.53 1.10
CA GLU A 210 21.36 -0.70 1.04
C GLU A 210 21.07 0.80 1.10
N THR A 211 19.85 1.22 0.75
CA THR A 211 19.48 2.63 0.71
C THR A 211 19.39 3.22 2.11
N LYS A 212 20.05 4.36 2.31
CA LYS A 212 20.10 5.09 3.58
C LYS A 212 19.29 6.37 3.50
N TRP A 213 18.71 6.78 4.62
CA TRP A 213 18.06 8.06 4.72
C TRP A 213 19.09 9.18 4.49
N PRO A 214 18.87 10.10 3.53
CA PRO A 214 19.87 11.09 3.17
C PRO A 214 20.13 12.12 4.27
N GLY A 215 19.17 12.32 5.18
CA GLY A 215 19.23 13.39 6.17
C GLY A 215 19.12 14.79 5.54
N ASN A 216 19.24 15.82 6.37
CA ASN A 216 19.18 17.20 5.91
C ASN A 216 20.39 17.56 5.05
N TYR A 217 20.16 18.39 4.04
CA TYR A 217 21.19 18.92 3.16
C TYR A 217 22.22 19.72 3.96
N LYS A 218 23.45 19.20 4.05
CA LYS A 218 24.51 19.73 4.91
C LYS A 218 24.94 21.16 4.58
N ASN A 219 24.77 21.58 3.32
CA ASN A 219 25.19 22.90 2.83
C ASN A 219 23.99 23.84 2.67
N PHE A 220 22.97 23.70 3.52
CA PHE A 220 21.83 24.58 3.50
C PHE A 220 22.27 26.02 3.88
N ALA A 221 22.12 26.94 2.94
CA ALA A 221 22.48 28.35 3.05
C ALA A 221 21.24 29.27 3.01
N GLY A 222 20.05 28.68 3.09
CA GLY A 222 18.79 29.42 3.15
C GLY A 222 18.52 30.01 4.53
N PRO A 223 17.56 30.95 4.65
CA PRO A 223 17.09 31.39 5.95
C PRO A 223 16.40 30.24 6.70
N GLY A 224 16.61 30.22 8.02
CA GLY A 224 16.10 29.20 8.94
C GLY A 224 17.10 28.08 9.22
N ASP A 225 16.81 27.28 10.24
CA ASP A 225 17.54 26.06 10.55
C ASP A 225 16.94 24.86 9.79
N SER A 226 17.78 23.99 9.24
CA SER A 226 17.32 22.89 8.38
C SER A 226 16.53 21.82 9.15
N GLU A 227 16.86 21.56 10.42
CA GLU A 227 16.11 20.63 11.27
C GLU A 227 14.76 21.21 11.66
N ALA A 228 14.74 22.48 12.06
CA ALA A 228 13.50 23.20 12.37
C ALA A 228 12.57 23.26 11.15
N LEU A 229 13.10 23.57 9.97
CA LEU A 229 12.31 23.60 8.72
C LEU A 229 11.77 22.21 8.37
N ALA A 230 12.56 21.16 8.53
CA ALA A 230 12.10 19.78 8.31
C ALA A 230 10.98 19.38 9.29
N ALA A 231 11.10 19.73 10.56
CA ALA A 231 10.06 19.48 11.56
C ALA A 231 8.75 20.22 11.25
N VAL A 232 8.83 21.50 10.84
CA VAL A 232 7.65 22.28 10.42
C VAL A 232 7.02 21.70 9.16
N ALA A 233 7.83 21.27 8.18
CA ALA A 233 7.32 20.63 6.97
C ALA A 233 6.64 19.28 7.26
N LEU A 234 7.22 18.47 8.15
CA LEU A 234 6.60 17.22 8.60
C LEU A 234 5.26 17.48 9.29
N ALA A 235 5.18 18.48 10.18
CA ALA A 235 3.93 18.87 10.82
C ALA A 235 2.88 19.34 9.81
N TYR A 236 3.28 20.15 8.82
CA TYR A 236 2.40 20.56 7.72
C TYR A 236 1.85 19.35 6.95
N LEU A 237 2.72 18.44 6.49
CA LEU A 237 2.32 17.27 5.69
C LEU A 237 1.48 16.25 6.48
N ARG A 238 1.67 16.15 7.79
CA ARG A 238 0.80 15.34 8.66
C ARG A 238 -0.63 15.89 8.77
N ASN A 239 -0.82 17.19 8.55
CA ASN A 239 -2.13 17.84 8.62
C ASN A 239 -2.73 18.14 7.23
N ASP A 240 -1.96 17.96 6.17
CA ASP A 240 -2.39 18.20 4.80
C ASP A 240 -3.34 17.08 4.32
N GLU A 241 -4.48 17.45 3.73
CA GLU A 241 -5.50 16.49 3.26
C GLU A 241 -5.01 15.58 2.12
N GLY A 242 -4.01 16.02 1.35
CA GLY A 242 -3.38 15.20 0.31
C GLY A 242 -2.40 14.16 0.87
N TRP A 243 -2.01 14.30 2.14
CA TRP A 243 -1.04 13.45 2.83
C TRP A 243 -1.63 12.91 4.14
N GLY A 244 -1.10 13.27 5.31
CA GLY A 244 -1.45 12.64 6.59
C GLY A 244 -2.75 13.13 7.23
N GLY A 245 -3.34 14.23 6.77
CA GLY A 245 -4.51 14.85 7.40
C GLY A 245 -5.84 14.17 7.06
N ASN A 246 -5.87 13.39 6.00
CA ASN A 246 -7.08 12.71 5.54
C ASN A 246 -7.24 11.35 6.24
N LYS A 247 -8.31 11.20 7.03
CA LYS A 247 -8.64 9.95 7.76
C LYS A 247 -8.90 8.74 6.85
N LYS A 248 -9.15 8.95 5.56
CA LYS A 248 -9.27 7.88 4.55
C LYS A 248 -7.92 7.53 3.92
N ASN A 249 -6.91 8.38 4.07
CA ASN A 249 -5.57 8.05 3.64
C ASN A 249 -4.94 7.07 4.65
N THR A 250 -4.36 6.01 4.12
CA THR A 250 -3.65 4.98 4.91
C THR A 250 -2.13 5.23 4.91
N GLU A 251 -1.70 6.34 4.32
CA GLU A 251 -0.31 6.79 4.31
C GLU A 251 0.00 7.64 5.54
N HIS A 252 1.12 7.31 6.18
CA HIS A 252 1.57 7.94 7.41
C HIS A 252 2.94 8.56 7.22
N CYS A 253 3.06 9.86 7.50
CA CYS A 253 4.30 10.61 7.34
C CYS A 253 5.29 10.29 8.50
N LEU A 254 6.43 9.69 8.15
CA LEU A 254 7.49 9.30 9.10
C LEU A 254 8.44 10.44 9.39
N ALA A 255 9.11 10.94 8.35
CA ALA A 255 10.20 11.88 8.46
C ALA A 255 10.26 12.81 7.24
N VAL A 256 10.77 14.02 7.47
CA VAL A 256 11.13 14.96 6.42
C VAL A 256 12.61 15.29 6.53
N ALA A 257 13.27 15.48 5.40
CA ALA A 257 14.61 16.03 5.33
C ALA A 257 14.71 17.12 4.26
N ILE A 258 15.45 18.19 4.53
CA ILE A 258 15.69 19.24 3.54
C ILE A 258 16.62 18.69 2.45
N ARG A 259 16.20 18.74 1.19
CA ARG A 259 16.94 18.20 0.04
C ARG A 259 17.89 19.23 -0.58
N GLY A 260 17.64 20.51 -0.36
CA GLY A 260 18.43 21.60 -0.94
C GLY A 260 17.99 22.98 -0.49
N ASN A 261 18.62 24.01 -1.06
CA ASN A 261 18.30 25.40 -0.78
C ASN A 261 16.91 25.81 -1.31
N TRP A 262 16.37 26.89 -0.76
CA TRP A 262 15.18 27.55 -1.29
C TRP A 262 15.36 27.95 -2.76
N GLY A 263 14.33 27.70 -3.56
CA GLY A 263 14.28 28.08 -4.97
C GLY A 263 13.06 28.92 -5.32
N SER A 264 13.11 29.59 -6.46
CA SER A 264 11.99 30.33 -7.04
C SER A 264 11.02 29.36 -7.69
N HIS A 265 9.77 29.29 -7.24
CA HIS A 265 8.74 28.44 -7.86
C HIS A 265 7.99 29.18 -8.96
N LYS A 266 7.47 30.37 -8.65
CA LYS A 266 6.76 31.23 -9.61
C LYS A 266 7.32 32.64 -9.62
N LYS A 267 7.27 33.27 -10.79
CA LYS A 267 7.63 34.66 -11.01
C LYS A 267 6.46 35.43 -11.62
N ASN A 268 6.33 36.71 -11.29
CA ASN A 268 5.36 37.60 -11.93
C ASN A 268 5.83 38.03 -13.34
N ILE A 269 5.01 38.82 -14.03
CA ILE A 269 5.33 39.36 -15.37
C ILE A 269 6.59 40.24 -15.40
N LEU A 270 7.04 40.73 -14.25
CA LEU A 270 8.27 41.53 -14.10
C LEU A 270 9.49 40.66 -13.75
N GLY A 271 9.35 39.33 -13.74
CA GLY A 271 10.42 38.39 -13.42
C GLY A 271 10.76 38.27 -11.93
N GLN A 272 9.99 38.91 -11.04
CA GLN A 272 10.19 38.86 -9.59
C GLN A 272 9.57 37.58 -9.02
N THR A 273 10.27 36.92 -8.10
CA THR A 273 9.73 35.73 -7.41
C THR A 273 8.53 36.10 -6.55
N VAL A 274 7.40 35.44 -6.79
CA VAL A 274 6.14 35.61 -6.02
C VAL A 274 5.78 34.35 -5.23
N GLN A 275 6.48 33.25 -5.43
CA GLN A 275 6.33 32.04 -4.63
C GLN A 275 7.66 31.32 -4.54
N TRP A 276 8.05 30.95 -3.32
CA TRP A 276 9.25 30.17 -3.06
C TRP A 276 8.89 28.70 -2.86
N TYR A 277 9.85 27.82 -3.14
CA TYR A 277 9.75 26.41 -2.75
C TYR A 277 10.97 25.99 -1.93
N LEU A 278 10.75 25.05 -1.02
CA LEU A 278 11.79 24.35 -0.28
C LEU A 278 11.76 22.87 -0.72
N PRO A 279 12.82 22.37 -1.39
CA PRO A 279 12.86 20.97 -1.78
C PRO A 279 13.13 20.09 -0.56
N ILE A 280 12.36 19.02 -0.43
CA ILE A 280 12.45 18.08 0.69
C ILE A 280 12.38 16.62 0.21
N TYR A 281 12.85 15.71 1.07
CA TYR A 281 12.46 14.31 1.05
C TYR A 281 11.36 14.09 2.08
N LEU A 282 10.27 13.41 1.71
CA LEU A 282 9.25 12.93 2.65
C LEU A 282 9.24 11.41 2.63
N ALA A 283 9.50 10.77 3.77
CA ALA A 283 9.26 9.35 3.96
C ALA A 283 7.85 9.11 4.48
N VAL A 284 7.13 8.19 3.83
CA VAL A 284 5.83 7.69 4.28
C VAL A 284 5.82 6.17 4.28
N TYR A 285 4.97 5.58 5.12
CA TYR A 285 4.57 4.16 4.97
C TYR A 285 3.06 4.08 4.82
N LYS A 286 2.58 2.98 4.26
CA LYS A 286 1.15 2.70 4.17
C LYS A 286 0.85 1.45 4.99
N ASP A 287 -0.33 1.40 5.63
CA ASP A 287 -0.73 0.24 6.44
C ASP A 287 -0.78 -1.08 5.64
N THR A 288 -0.95 -0.99 4.32
CA THR A 288 -1.04 -2.15 3.41
C THR A 288 0.27 -2.48 2.70
N ASP A 289 1.31 -1.64 2.82
CA ASP A 289 2.62 -1.93 2.24
C ASP A 289 3.32 -3.01 3.08
N GLU A 290 4.34 -3.69 2.54
CA GLU A 290 5.20 -4.55 3.38
C GLU A 290 5.65 -3.75 4.60
N GLU A 291 5.34 -4.22 5.81
CA GLU A 291 5.50 -3.47 7.07
C GLU A 291 6.92 -2.94 7.30
N SER A 292 7.90 -3.44 6.55
CA SER A 292 9.31 -3.08 6.61
C SER A 292 9.77 -2.01 5.61
N VAL A 293 8.93 -1.51 4.71
CA VAL A 293 9.32 -0.59 3.62
C VAL A 293 8.59 0.75 3.73
N ALA A 294 9.34 1.84 3.56
CA ALA A 294 8.83 3.19 3.38
C ALA A 294 9.04 3.65 1.93
N ARG A 295 8.13 4.49 1.44
CA ARG A 295 8.28 5.24 0.19
C ARG A 295 8.84 6.62 0.53
N VAL A 296 9.83 7.06 -0.22
CA VAL A 296 10.41 8.39 -0.10
C VAL A 296 10.07 9.18 -1.35
N PHE A 297 9.40 10.30 -1.14
CA PHE A 297 9.01 11.25 -2.16
C PHE A 297 10.00 12.41 -2.20
N GLU A 298 10.45 12.77 -3.39
CA GLU A 298 11.09 14.06 -3.63
C GLU A 298 10.00 15.10 -3.81
N LEU A 299 9.81 15.94 -2.80
CA LEU A 299 8.78 16.98 -2.82
C LEU A 299 9.39 18.36 -2.86
N SER A 300 8.55 19.35 -3.16
CA SER A 300 8.82 20.73 -2.76
C SER A 300 7.60 21.30 -2.05
N VAL A 301 7.79 21.79 -0.83
CA VAL A 301 6.76 22.54 -0.11
C VAL A 301 6.83 24.00 -0.52
N LEU A 302 5.67 24.61 -0.74
CA LEU A 302 5.52 25.93 -1.34
C LEU A 302 5.10 26.96 -0.28
N THR A 303 5.61 28.18 -0.38
CA THR A 303 5.05 29.32 0.36
C THR A 303 3.72 29.73 -0.24
N ARG A 304 3.04 30.70 0.39
CA ARG A 304 1.94 31.41 -0.28
C ARG A 304 2.45 32.11 -1.55
N GLU A 305 1.52 32.33 -2.47
CA GLU A 305 1.77 33.11 -3.68
C GLU A 305 1.39 34.57 -3.41
N GLY A 306 2.33 35.48 -3.63
CA GLY A 306 2.13 36.90 -3.39
C GLY A 306 3.39 37.75 -3.59
N PRO A 307 3.24 39.06 -3.79
CA PRO A 307 4.37 39.97 -3.82
C PRO A 307 5.04 40.04 -2.44
N GLY A 308 6.38 39.97 -2.40
CA GLY A 308 7.15 40.11 -1.16
C GLY A 308 7.16 38.89 -0.24
N GLU A 309 6.70 37.73 -0.73
CA GLU A 309 6.70 36.48 0.04
C GLU A 309 8.10 36.09 0.52
N LYS A 310 8.19 35.64 1.77
CA LYS A 310 9.45 35.29 2.42
C LYS A 310 9.75 33.81 2.26
N LYS A 311 11.04 33.44 2.24
CA LYS A 311 11.54 32.06 2.29
C LYS A 311 11.34 31.46 3.69
N ALA A 312 10.09 31.30 4.11
CA ALA A 312 9.73 30.83 5.45
C ALA A 312 8.34 30.17 5.44
N PRO A 313 8.04 29.28 6.41
CA PRO A 313 6.66 28.84 6.67
C PRO A 313 5.75 30.02 7.08
N PRO A 314 4.40 29.88 6.99
CA PRO A 314 3.66 28.65 6.72
C PRO A 314 3.71 28.21 5.25
N PHE A 315 3.69 26.89 5.04
CA PHE A 315 3.54 26.31 3.71
C PHE A 315 2.07 26.34 3.27
N ALA A 316 1.86 26.46 1.96
CA ALA A 316 0.53 26.60 1.34
C ALA A 316 0.28 25.60 0.21
N GLY A 317 1.25 24.74 -0.09
CA GLY A 317 1.10 23.73 -1.12
C GLY A 317 2.31 22.82 -1.24
N VAL A 318 2.20 21.83 -2.12
CA VAL A 318 3.23 20.82 -2.36
C VAL A 318 3.28 20.44 -3.83
N THR A 319 4.48 20.13 -4.32
CA THR A 319 4.69 19.50 -5.63
C THR A 319 5.42 18.18 -5.44
N VAL A 320 5.07 17.18 -6.26
CA VAL A 320 5.59 15.81 -6.17
C VAL A 320 6.50 15.54 -7.35
N GLY A 321 7.71 15.07 -7.07
CA GLY A 321 8.69 14.60 -8.05
C GLY A 321 8.87 13.09 -8.00
N ASN A 322 10.11 12.64 -7.92
CA ASN A 322 10.45 11.22 -7.96
C ASN A 322 10.03 10.48 -6.68
N ILE A 323 9.91 9.16 -6.80
CA ILE A 323 9.57 8.26 -5.70
C ILE A 323 10.56 7.11 -5.70
N TRP A 324 11.10 6.79 -4.53
CA TRP A 324 11.94 5.61 -4.32
C TRP A 324 11.58 4.91 -3.01
N LYS A 325 12.16 3.74 -2.75
CA LYS A 325 11.84 2.91 -1.60
C LYS A 325 13.06 2.73 -0.69
N ILE A 326 12.79 2.61 0.60
CA ILE A 326 13.80 2.41 1.64
C ILE A 326 13.26 1.49 2.72
N ARG A 327 14.12 0.74 3.42
CA ARG A 327 13.67 0.07 4.65
C ARG A 327 13.21 1.10 5.68
N ARG A 328 12.04 0.86 6.27
CA ARG A 328 11.43 1.70 7.31
C ARG A 328 12.40 1.91 8.48
N LYS A 329 13.13 0.86 8.89
CA LYS A 329 14.18 0.93 9.92
C LYS A 329 15.33 1.90 9.60
N ASN A 330 15.57 2.20 8.33
CA ASN A 330 16.61 3.14 7.91
C ASN A 330 16.11 4.59 7.91
N VAL A 331 14.83 4.83 8.22
CA VAL A 331 14.21 6.16 8.30
C VAL A 331 14.00 6.55 9.77
N PRO A 332 14.28 7.80 10.18
CA PRO A 332 13.93 8.29 11.50
C PRO A 332 12.44 8.05 11.82
N GLY A 333 12.17 7.43 12.98
CA GLY A 333 10.80 7.08 13.39
C GLY A 333 10.17 5.87 12.69
N GLY A 334 10.91 5.19 11.80
CA GLY A 334 10.41 4.04 11.05
C GLY A 334 10.81 2.65 11.59
N GLY A 335 11.62 2.58 12.63
CA GLY A 335 11.99 1.33 13.30
C GLY A 335 10.85 0.81 14.18
N GLY A 336 10.03 -0.10 13.64
CA GLY A 336 9.19 -0.96 14.47
C GLY A 336 9.99 -2.21 14.83
N GLY A 337 10.68 -2.21 15.97
CA GLY A 337 11.33 -3.42 16.52
C GLY A 337 12.73 -3.24 17.10
N ALA A 338 12.79 -3.24 18.44
CA ALA A 338 13.84 -3.75 19.33
C ALA A 338 15.22 -3.08 19.51
N ASP A 339 15.91 -2.50 18.51
CA ASP A 339 17.34 -2.14 18.69
C ASP A 339 17.72 -0.66 18.49
N SER A 340 16.98 0.27 19.10
CA SER A 340 17.49 1.64 19.28
C SER A 340 17.26 2.15 20.69
N GLN A 341 18.14 1.73 21.60
CA GLN A 341 18.54 2.56 22.73
C GLN A 341 19.86 3.25 22.40
N THR A 342 19.94 4.53 22.79
CA THR A 342 21.03 5.52 22.66
C THR A 342 21.01 6.25 21.30
N VAL A 343 20.20 7.28 21.11
CA VAL A 343 20.09 8.49 21.96
C VAL A 343 18.70 8.61 22.62
N ALA A 344 18.74 8.93 23.91
CA ALA A 344 17.69 9.03 24.93
C ALA A 344 16.37 9.72 24.50
N SER A 345 15.19 9.45 25.04
CA SER A 345 14.70 8.46 26.01
C SER A 345 13.16 8.52 26.05
N ASP A 346 12.55 7.37 26.33
CA ASP A 346 11.18 7.17 26.85
C ASP A 346 10.06 6.85 25.83
N GLY A 347 9.97 5.55 25.52
CA GLY A 347 8.76 4.90 25.01
C GLY A 347 7.60 4.81 26.02
N GLN A 348 7.40 5.84 26.86
CA GLN A 348 6.19 6.00 27.67
C GLN A 348 5.70 7.47 27.74
N SER A 349 6.19 8.34 26.85
CA SER A 349 6.00 9.80 26.98
C SER A 349 5.32 10.51 25.80
N GLY A 350 4.78 9.80 24.80
CA GLY A 350 4.15 10.48 23.65
C GLY A 350 2.86 11.26 24.00
N PHE A 351 2.05 10.73 24.91
CA PHE A 351 0.83 11.40 25.39
C PHE A 351 0.72 11.34 26.91
N THR A 352 0.88 10.15 27.51
CA THR A 352 0.76 9.97 28.96
C THR A 352 1.80 10.79 29.73
N GLY A 353 3.08 10.74 29.33
CA GLY A 353 4.13 11.57 29.94
C GLY A 353 3.90 13.08 29.76
N MET A 354 3.44 13.51 28.59
CA MET A 354 3.09 14.92 28.33
C MET A 354 1.91 15.38 29.19
N VAL A 355 0.87 14.54 29.33
CA VAL A 355 -0.31 14.82 30.14
C VAL A 355 0.04 14.93 31.62
N PHE A 356 0.81 14.00 32.18
CA PHE A 356 1.25 14.10 33.58
C PHE A 356 2.15 15.30 33.83
N ARG A 357 3.03 15.63 32.88
CA ARG A 357 3.90 16.82 32.94
C ARG A 357 3.09 18.12 32.93
N LEU A 358 2.16 18.27 32.00
CA LEU A 358 1.29 19.45 31.92
C LEU A 358 0.37 19.53 33.15
N ALA A 359 -0.18 18.40 33.58
CA ALA A 359 -1.02 18.34 34.78
C ALA A 359 -0.24 18.76 36.04
N LEU A 360 1.02 18.35 36.17
CA LEU A 360 1.88 18.77 37.28
C LEU A 360 2.26 20.26 37.18
N ALA A 361 2.60 20.76 35.98
CA ALA A 361 2.96 22.16 35.76
C ALA A 361 1.78 23.11 36.03
N PHE A 362 0.62 22.84 35.44
CA PHE A 362 -0.60 23.61 35.68
C PHE A 362 -1.11 23.43 37.11
N GLY A 363 -1.01 22.23 37.66
CA GLY A 363 -1.31 21.95 39.06
C GLY A 363 -0.50 22.86 39.99
N ASN A 364 0.81 22.96 39.77
CA ASN A 364 1.70 23.84 40.53
C ASN A 364 1.38 25.33 40.34
N ILE A 365 1.08 25.78 39.12
CA ILE A 365 0.74 27.18 38.88
C ILE A 365 -0.58 27.56 39.56
N ILE A 366 -1.62 26.74 39.39
CA ILE A 366 -2.96 27.00 39.96
C ILE A 366 -2.91 26.91 41.48
N ALA A 367 -2.28 25.86 42.03
CA ALA A 367 -2.11 25.72 43.47
C ALA A 367 -1.24 26.85 44.05
N GLY A 368 -0.18 27.24 43.36
CA GLY A 368 0.68 28.37 43.74
C GLY A 368 -0.07 29.70 43.78
N LEU A 369 -0.89 29.98 42.75
CA LEU A 369 -1.74 31.16 42.68
C LEU A 369 -2.75 31.21 43.83
N LEU A 370 -3.38 30.08 44.16
CA LEU A 370 -4.33 29.95 45.25
C LEU A 370 -3.66 30.14 46.61
N ALA A 371 -2.49 29.52 46.82
CA ALA A 371 -1.74 29.63 48.07
C ALA A 371 -1.18 31.05 48.30
N ALA A 372 -0.79 31.76 47.22
CA ALA A 372 -0.33 33.15 47.27
C ALA A 372 -1.45 34.19 47.14
N ALA A 373 -2.72 33.76 47.04
CA ALA A 373 -3.86 34.62 46.75
C ALA A 373 -3.99 35.85 47.67
N PRO A 374 -3.78 35.78 49.00
CA PRO A 374 -3.93 36.96 49.86
C PRO A 374 -3.03 38.13 49.45
N LEU A 375 -1.80 37.84 48.99
CA LEU A 375 -0.86 38.85 48.56
C LEU A 375 -1.12 39.31 47.12
N ILE A 376 -1.45 38.37 46.23
CA ILE A 376 -1.69 38.68 44.80
C ILE A 376 -2.96 39.52 44.65
N ARG A 377 -4.05 39.21 45.37
CA ARG A 377 -5.30 40.01 45.35
C ARG A 377 -5.07 41.45 45.76
N ARG A 378 -4.20 41.69 46.75
CA ARG A 378 -3.84 43.03 47.19
C ARG A 378 -3.06 43.80 46.12
N LYS A 379 -2.13 43.13 45.42
CA LYS A 379 -1.26 43.77 44.42
C LYS A 379 -1.89 43.89 43.04
N VAL A 380 -2.79 42.97 42.68
CA VAL A 380 -3.47 42.91 41.38
C VAL A 380 -4.98 42.71 41.62
N PRO A 381 -5.71 43.76 42.06
CA PRO A 381 -7.13 43.65 42.41
C PRO A 381 -8.01 43.14 41.26
N LYS A 382 -7.58 43.33 40.01
CA LYS A 382 -8.28 42.84 38.80
C LYS A 382 -8.46 41.31 38.78
N LEU A 383 -7.66 40.55 39.54
CA LEU A 383 -7.77 39.09 39.62
C LEU A 383 -8.80 38.62 40.67
N ASN A 384 -9.40 39.51 41.47
CA ASN A 384 -10.34 39.13 42.53
C ASN A 384 -11.50 38.28 42.00
N SER A 385 -12.05 38.64 40.84
CA SER A 385 -13.15 37.89 40.20
C SER A 385 -12.76 36.47 39.75
N VAL A 386 -11.50 36.26 39.36
CA VAL A 386 -10.98 34.92 39.04
C VAL A 386 -10.84 34.13 40.32
N TYR A 387 -10.26 34.74 41.35
CA TYR A 387 -10.05 34.13 42.65
C TYR A 387 -11.33 33.70 43.36
N GLU A 388 -12.38 34.52 43.33
CA GLU A 388 -13.69 34.20 43.91
C GLU A 388 -14.29 32.92 43.29
N LYS A 389 -14.03 32.67 42.00
CA LYS A 389 -14.51 31.47 41.31
C LYS A 389 -13.70 30.21 41.65
N ILE A 390 -12.39 30.33 41.85
CA ILE A 390 -11.51 29.18 42.10
C ILE A 390 -11.33 28.84 43.58
N THR A 391 -11.53 29.80 44.49
CA THR A 391 -11.36 29.60 45.95
C THR A 391 -12.27 28.50 46.51
N PRO A 392 -13.55 28.39 46.12
CA PRO A 392 -14.42 27.31 46.59
C PRO A 392 -13.92 25.92 46.21
N LEU A 393 -13.12 25.80 45.15
CA LEU A 393 -12.52 24.54 44.69
C LEU A 393 -11.12 24.29 45.26
N SER A 394 -10.58 25.22 46.06
CA SER A 394 -9.18 25.18 46.52
C SER A 394 -8.83 23.88 47.24
N ASN A 395 -9.70 23.38 48.11
CA ASN A 395 -9.47 22.12 48.82
C ASN A 395 -9.41 20.93 47.85
N MET A 396 -10.31 20.85 46.86
CA MET A 396 -10.32 19.75 45.89
C MET A 396 -9.11 19.80 44.96
N ILE A 397 -8.75 21.00 44.48
CA ILE A 397 -7.54 21.23 43.69
C ILE A 397 -6.31 20.80 44.49
N GLY A 398 -6.25 21.15 45.78
CA GLY A 398 -5.16 20.75 46.66
C GLY A 398 -4.95 19.24 46.72
N VAL A 399 -6.03 18.48 46.93
CA VAL A 399 -5.97 17.00 46.97
C VAL A 399 -5.53 16.41 45.61
N VAL A 400 -6.05 16.93 44.50
CA VAL A 400 -5.67 16.47 43.15
C VAL A 400 -4.20 16.73 42.86
N VAL A 401 -3.72 17.94 43.16
CA VAL A 401 -2.31 18.32 42.94
C VAL A 401 -1.38 17.51 43.84
N LEU A 402 -1.78 17.25 45.10
CA LEU A 402 -1.07 16.36 46.00
C LEU A 402 -0.94 14.95 45.42
N ALA A 403 -2.04 14.37 44.93
CA ALA A 403 -2.04 13.03 44.35
C ALA A 403 -1.15 12.93 43.11
N ILE A 404 -1.24 13.91 42.19
CA ILE A 404 -0.37 13.99 41.01
C ILE A 404 1.09 14.11 41.45
N GLY A 405 1.40 14.97 42.42
CA GLY A 405 2.73 15.15 42.97
C GLY A 405 3.32 13.86 43.57
N VAL A 406 2.55 13.13 44.37
CA VAL A 406 3.00 11.86 44.97
C VAL A 406 3.24 10.79 43.89
N ILE A 407 2.31 10.61 42.96
CA ILE A 407 2.44 9.60 41.89
C ILE A 407 3.66 9.90 41.02
N THR A 408 3.82 11.16 40.60
CA THR A 408 4.95 11.57 39.78
C THR A 408 6.28 11.49 40.53
N LEU A 409 6.30 11.75 41.85
CA LEU A 409 7.49 11.55 42.68
C LEU A 409 7.87 10.08 42.78
N LEU A 410 6.91 9.16 42.96
CA LEU A 410 7.20 7.72 43.00
C LEU A 410 7.78 7.23 41.67
N ILE A 411 7.25 7.72 40.55
CA ILE A 411 7.81 7.45 39.22
C ILE A 411 9.24 7.99 39.11
N ALA A 412 9.49 9.23 39.57
CA ALA A 412 10.82 9.84 39.54
C ALA A 412 11.84 9.09 40.43
N VAL A 413 11.43 8.65 41.62
CA VAL A 413 12.28 7.86 42.53
C VAL A 413 12.61 6.49 41.92
N PHE A 414 11.62 5.85 41.29
CA PHE A 414 11.85 4.61 40.54
C PHE A 414 12.83 4.82 39.38
N GLN A 415 12.72 5.92 38.65
CA GLN A 415 13.66 6.29 37.58
C GLN A 415 15.08 6.60 38.12
N LEU A 416 15.19 7.21 39.30
CA LEU A 416 16.47 7.49 39.96
C LEU A 416 17.21 6.19 40.33
N PHE A 417 16.47 5.17 40.76
CA PHE A 417 17.03 3.84 41.04
C PHE A 417 17.61 3.17 39.78
N LEU A 418 17.14 3.57 38.60
CA LEU A 418 17.66 3.14 37.29
C LEU A 418 18.83 4.00 36.78
N LEU A 419 19.57 4.66 37.70
CA LEU A 419 20.79 5.45 37.45
C LEU A 419 20.62 6.67 36.51
N ARG A 420 19.41 7.18 36.35
CA ARG A 420 19.15 8.44 35.61
C ARG A 420 19.13 9.63 36.56
N PHE A 421 20.26 10.33 36.68
CA PHE A 421 20.42 11.46 37.61
C PHE A 421 19.91 12.78 37.01
N VAL A 422 18.66 13.15 37.31
CA VAL A 422 18.13 14.50 37.03
C VAL A 422 17.30 15.00 38.23
N ILE A 423 17.99 15.49 39.25
CA ILE A 423 17.39 15.84 40.55
C ILE A 423 16.49 17.09 40.45
N PHE A 424 16.92 18.13 39.73
CA PHE A 424 16.24 19.42 39.76
C PHE A 424 14.94 19.48 38.97
N ALA A 425 14.81 18.70 37.90
CA ALA A 425 13.62 18.72 37.06
C ALA A 425 12.54 17.72 37.46
N ASN A 426 12.93 16.64 38.14
CA ASN A 426 12.04 15.50 38.43
C ASN A 426 11.72 15.33 39.92
N ILE A 427 12.32 16.12 40.82
CA ILE A 427 12.02 16.02 42.26
C ILE A 427 11.44 17.34 42.80
N VAL A 428 12.02 18.49 42.44
CA VAL A 428 11.62 19.79 43.00
C VAL A 428 10.17 20.19 42.64
N PRO A 429 9.70 20.06 41.38
CA PRO A 429 8.29 20.31 41.04
C PRO A 429 7.30 19.41 41.78
N GLN A 430 7.68 18.16 42.01
CA GLN A 430 6.86 17.14 42.65
C GLN A 430 6.76 17.41 44.15
N LEU A 431 7.87 17.73 44.82
CA LEU A 431 7.87 18.12 46.23
C LEU A 431 7.08 19.40 46.48
N THR A 432 7.16 20.35 45.55
CA THR A 432 6.42 21.60 45.67
C THR A 432 4.91 21.39 45.46
N ALA A 433 4.52 20.54 44.51
CA ALA A 433 3.13 20.12 44.31
C ALA A 433 2.57 19.41 45.55
N ILE A 434 3.35 18.51 46.15
CA ILE A 434 2.99 17.81 47.38
C ILE A 434 2.78 18.81 48.52
N ALA A 435 3.74 19.72 48.74
CA ALA A 435 3.66 20.68 49.83
C ALA A 435 2.46 21.62 49.69
N VAL A 436 2.27 22.25 48.53
CA VAL A 436 1.16 23.21 48.32
C VAL A 436 -0.18 22.50 48.19
N GLY A 437 -0.22 21.33 47.52
CA GLY A 437 -1.40 20.49 47.43
C GLY A 437 -1.88 20.05 48.82
N PHE A 438 -0.96 19.71 49.71
CA PHE A 438 -1.26 19.40 51.10
C PHE A 438 -1.88 20.60 51.85
N PHE A 439 -1.30 21.81 51.75
CA PHE A 439 -1.84 23.00 52.42
C PHE A 439 -3.25 23.36 51.96
N LEU A 440 -3.48 23.32 50.65
CA LEU A 440 -4.79 23.62 50.09
C LEU A 440 -5.78 22.49 50.39
N GLY A 441 -5.38 21.23 50.31
CA GLY A 441 -6.27 20.08 50.47
C GLY A 441 -6.59 19.70 51.92
N LYS A 442 -5.89 20.28 52.90
CA LYS A 442 -5.91 19.84 54.29
C LYS A 442 -7.33 19.73 54.87
N GLU A 443 -8.21 20.69 54.63
CA GLU A 443 -9.58 20.67 55.20
C GLU A 443 -10.40 19.47 54.70
N LEU A 444 -10.24 19.11 53.41
CA LEU A 444 -10.86 17.90 52.87
C LEU A 444 -10.20 16.63 53.38
N LEU A 445 -8.88 16.62 53.57
CA LEU A 445 -8.15 15.49 54.16
C LEU A 445 -8.52 15.28 55.65
N PHE A 446 -8.80 16.36 56.38
CA PHE A 446 -9.21 16.36 57.78
C PHE A 446 -10.69 16.05 57.98
N LYS A 447 -11.53 16.24 56.95
CA LYS A 447 -12.94 15.88 57.02
C LYS A 447 -13.06 14.36 57.12
N LYS A 448 -13.71 13.86 58.18
CA LYS A 448 -13.87 12.42 58.41
C LYS A 448 -14.52 11.77 57.18
N SER A 449 -13.80 10.87 56.52
CA SER A 449 -14.32 10.18 55.34
C SER A 449 -15.18 9.00 55.78
N HIS A 450 -16.32 8.77 55.13
CA HIS A 450 -17.16 7.58 55.37
C HIS A 450 -16.70 6.37 54.54
N ILE A 451 -15.42 6.31 54.17
CA ILE A 451 -14.87 5.22 53.35
C ILE A 451 -14.65 4.01 54.27
N SER A 452 -15.28 2.88 53.96
CA SER A 452 -15.14 1.64 54.71
C SER A 452 -14.03 0.74 54.16
N GLY A 453 -13.55 -0.20 54.99
CA GLY A 453 -12.53 -1.19 54.60
C GLY A 453 -11.09 -0.68 54.68
N LYS A 454 -10.15 -1.38 54.01
CA LYS A 454 -8.70 -1.11 54.11
C LYS A 454 -8.30 0.31 53.69
N ALA A 455 -9.03 0.90 52.75
CA ALA A 455 -8.84 2.30 52.35
C ALA A 455 -9.28 3.26 53.47
N GLY A 456 -10.36 2.93 54.19
CA GLY A 456 -10.82 3.68 55.36
C GLY A 456 -9.80 3.69 56.49
N GLU A 457 -9.19 2.54 56.80
CA GLU A 457 -8.16 2.42 57.85
C GLU A 457 -6.91 3.25 57.52
N ALA A 458 -6.48 3.28 56.25
CA ALA A 458 -5.36 4.11 55.81
C ALA A 458 -5.68 5.61 55.91
N VAL A 459 -6.93 6.00 55.63
CA VAL A 459 -7.40 7.38 55.79
C VAL A 459 -7.47 7.77 57.26
N GLU A 460 -7.97 6.90 58.14
CA GLU A 460 -8.02 7.16 59.59
C GLU A 460 -6.62 7.34 60.19
N LYS A 461 -5.66 6.46 59.83
CA LYS A 461 -4.25 6.60 60.24
C LYS A 461 -3.62 7.90 59.74
N THR A 462 -3.96 8.31 58.51
CA THR A 462 -3.51 9.58 57.95
C THR A 462 -4.12 10.74 58.75
N GLN A 463 -5.41 10.69 59.09
CA GLN A 463 -6.08 11.73 59.88
C GLN A 463 -5.52 11.85 61.31
N GLU A 464 -5.21 10.73 61.96
CA GLU A 464 -4.56 10.72 63.28
C GLU A 464 -3.16 11.31 63.21
N PHE A 465 -2.36 10.93 62.21
CA PHE A 465 -1.05 11.51 61.99
C PHE A 465 -1.13 13.01 61.77
N LEU A 466 -2.08 13.48 60.95
CA LEU A 466 -2.24 14.90 60.69
C LEU A 466 -2.70 15.69 61.92
N LYS A 467 -3.61 15.12 62.73
CA LYS A 467 -4.02 15.72 64.02
C LYS A 467 -2.84 15.83 64.99
N LYS A 468 -1.98 14.82 65.04
CA LYS A 468 -0.78 14.83 65.90
C LYS A 468 0.18 15.98 65.57
N TYR A 469 0.17 16.45 64.33
CA TYR A 469 1.04 17.53 63.87
C TYR A 469 0.30 18.85 63.59
N ASP A 470 -0.96 18.99 64.01
CA ASP A 470 -1.79 20.17 63.73
C ASP A 470 -1.12 21.50 64.14
N ASP A 471 -0.49 21.54 65.32
CA ASP A 471 0.21 22.74 65.78
C ASP A 471 1.46 23.07 64.96
N LYS A 472 2.18 22.06 64.46
CA LYS A 472 3.28 22.28 63.51
C LYS A 472 2.77 22.72 62.15
N MET A 473 1.61 22.20 61.72
CA MET A 473 0.97 22.61 60.48
C MET A 473 0.54 24.08 60.53
N LYS A 474 0.00 24.56 61.66
CA LYS A 474 -0.30 25.98 61.87
C LYS A 474 0.96 26.86 61.81
N GLN A 475 2.09 26.38 62.31
CA GLN A 475 3.35 27.11 62.15
C GLN A 475 3.78 27.19 60.68
N LEU A 476 3.53 26.13 59.91
CA LEU A 476 3.86 26.11 58.49
C LEU A 476 2.91 26.95 57.62
N GLU A 477 1.71 27.30 58.10
CA GLU A 477 0.81 28.23 57.40
C GLU A 477 1.45 29.59 57.12
N ARG A 478 2.40 30.02 57.97
CA ARG A 478 3.19 31.25 57.73
C ARG A 478 4.02 31.18 56.44
N TYR A 479 4.36 29.97 56.00
CA TYR A 479 5.09 29.71 54.77
C TYR A 479 4.18 29.42 53.58
N GLN A 480 2.86 29.38 53.74
CA GLN A 480 1.93 29.10 52.65
C GLN A 480 2.08 30.09 51.50
N ILE A 481 2.20 31.39 51.80
CA ILE A 481 2.37 32.42 50.77
C ILE A 481 3.73 32.29 50.05
N PRO A 482 4.88 32.22 50.75
CA PRO A 482 6.18 31.94 50.12
C PRO A 482 6.19 30.66 49.27
N LEU A 483 5.64 29.55 49.79
CA LEU A 483 5.54 28.28 49.07
C LEU A 483 4.64 28.41 47.84
N GLY A 484 3.57 29.19 47.92
CA GLY A 484 2.72 29.51 46.78
C GLY A 484 3.48 30.17 45.64
N PHE A 485 4.37 31.13 45.95
CA PHE A 485 5.25 31.75 44.94
C PHE A 485 6.29 30.78 44.39
N VAL A 486 6.93 29.97 45.23
CA VAL A 486 7.89 28.95 44.77
C VAL A 486 7.20 27.96 43.84
N CYS A 487 6.00 27.50 44.19
CA CYS A 487 5.18 26.61 43.38
C CYS A 487 4.81 27.21 42.03
N LEU A 488 4.45 28.49 42.02
CA LEU A 488 4.16 29.22 40.80
C LEU A 488 5.42 29.32 39.92
N VAL A 489 6.56 29.70 40.48
CA VAL A 489 7.83 29.82 39.74
C VAL A 489 8.30 28.46 39.22
N VAL A 490 8.29 27.43 40.05
CA VAL A 490 8.69 26.06 39.66
C VAL A 490 7.71 25.50 38.64
N GLY A 491 6.41 25.76 38.77
CA GLY A 491 5.40 25.38 37.78
C GLY A 491 5.66 26.03 36.42
N LEU A 492 6.01 27.32 36.38
CA LEU A 492 6.40 28.01 35.15
C LEU A 492 7.72 27.46 34.59
N ILE A 493 8.74 27.27 35.43
CA ILE A 493 10.01 26.66 35.02
C ILE A 493 9.78 25.27 34.44
N HIS A 494 8.97 24.43 35.09
CA HIS A 494 8.68 23.09 34.61
C HIS A 494 7.84 23.09 33.33
N LEU A 495 6.93 24.06 33.17
CA LEU A 495 6.16 24.24 31.94
C LEU A 495 7.08 24.61 30.78
N PHE A 496 7.97 25.59 30.97
CA PHE A 496 8.75 26.19 29.89
C PHE A 496 10.13 25.56 29.65
N LEU A 497 10.79 25.06 30.70
CA LEU A 497 12.19 24.62 30.64
C LEU A 497 12.40 23.11 30.69
N ALA A 498 11.40 22.31 31.07
CA ALA A 498 11.53 20.86 31.06
C ALA A 498 11.58 20.16 29.66
N PRO A 499 11.59 20.82 28.48
CA PRO A 499 12.03 20.17 27.24
C PRO A 499 13.55 20.26 27.02
N LEU A 500 14.29 20.98 27.86
CA LEU A 500 15.72 21.24 27.64
C LEU A 500 16.59 20.10 28.19
N PRO A 501 17.66 19.66 27.52
CA PRO A 501 18.42 18.44 27.85
C PRO A 501 19.16 18.44 29.20
N LEU A 502 19.14 19.55 29.95
CA LEU A 502 19.67 19.68 31.31
C LEU A 502 18.57 19.74 32.39
N PHE A 503 17.30 19.67 31.99
CA PHE A 503 16.09 19.60 32.84
C PHE A 503 15.19 18.43 32.41
#